data_AF-A0A4R8RXV4-F1
#
_entry.id   AF-A0A4R8RXV4-F1
#
_cell.length_a   1.000
_cell.length_b   1.000
_cell.length_c   1.000
_cell.angle_alpha   90.00
_cell.angle_beta   90.00
_cell.angle_gamma   90.00
#
_symmetry.space_group_name_H-M   'P 1'
#
loop_
_entity.id
_entity.type
_entity.pdbx_description
1 polymer ?
#
loop_
_entity_poly.entity_id
_entity_poly.type
_entity_poly.pdbx_seq_one_letter_code
_entity_poly.pdbx_strand_id
1 'polypeptide(L)'
;MALPAISSLEECSEWSKVVEPFIPQLLELPRKIAASPLSLPQIYLETNPLISGFAFSVVIAVITLGVSEYHRNYSQIDRLWSMLPNWYVLHMGAWSYLNGEPSNKVLLAGAATTLWSIRLTFNYWRKGGYERGSEDYRWEIVRKDLPAWIFFLFNVSFISLAQSVLLFAFSAAPAYSLLLSSRIEPEITAADLSFFSIIAGLVLSEYISDGQQWDFRTAKHTYLKDAKVPTGWAQEDLDRGFVTNGLWAYSRHPNFFAEQMVWFVLYQWSCFATKVLYSYTAAGSVALILLFQGSTRLTEQITSGKYPEYREYQKQVGKFLPSSFGGYQKPSPKVIKTSDLAKRQTKKDK
;
A
#
# COMPACT_ATOMS: atom_id res chain seq x y z
N MET A 1 -12.21 -2.19 31.96
CA MET A 1 -11.53 -3.28 31.24
C MET A 1 -11.14 -2.76 29.86
N ALA A 2 -9.93 -3.05 29.39
CA ALA A 2 -9.42 -2.54 28.12
C ALA A 2 -9.87 -3.37 26.89
N LEU A 3 -10.26 -4.63 27.10
CA LEU A 3 -10.79 -5.53 26.08
C LEU A 3 -12.25 -5.90 26.34
N PRO A 4 -13.00 -6.30 25.30
CA PRO A 4 -14.37 -6.80 25.44
C PRO A 4 -14.38 -8.13 26.21
N ALA A 5 -15.51 -8.37 26.88
CA ALA A 5 -15.88 -9.72 27.29
C ALA A 5 -16.45 -10.44 26.05
N ILE A 6 -15.77 -11.49 25.62
CA ILE A 6 -16.14 -12.33 24.48
C ILE A 6 -16.21 -13.78 24.95
N SER A 7 -17.18 -14.52 24.42
CA SER A 7 -17.49 -15.90 24.79
C SER A 7 -17.35 -16.89 23.63
N SER A 8 -17.32 -16.40 22.40
CA SER A 8 -17.08 -17.22 21.20
C SER A 8 -16.17 -16.50 20.19
N LEU A 9 -15.66 -17.25 19.20
CA LEU A 9 -14.78 -16.71 18.17
C LEU A 9 -15.51 -15.72 17.25
N GLU A 10 -16.78 -15.97 16.97
CA GLU A 10 -17.63 -15.15 16.10
C GLU A 10 -17.84 -13.76 16.70
N GLU A 11 -17.97 -13.67 18.03
CA GLU A 11 -18.12 -12.40 18.74
C GLU A 11 -16.89 -11.48 18.56
N CYS A 12 -15.71 -12.02 18.29
CA CYS A 12 -14.50 -11.24 17.99
C CYS A 12 -14.63 -10.36 16.74
N SER A 13 -15.63 -10.62 15.88
CA SER A 13 -15.92 -9.88 14.66
C SER A 13 -17.21 -9.04 14.75
N GLU A 14 -17.87 -8.99 15.90
CA GLU A 14 -19.09 -8.21 16.11
C GLU A 14 -18.77 -6.78 16.58
N TRP A 15 -18.93 -5.79 15.70
CA TRP A 15 -18.63 -4.38 15.99
C TRP A 15 -19.25 -3.86 17.30
N SER A 16 -20.53 -4.19 17.53
CA SER A 16 -21.29 -3.76 18.70
C SER A 16 -20.75 -4.31 20.02
N LYS A 17 -20.00 -5.41 19.99
CA LYS A 17 -19.35 -6.01 21.16
C LYS A 17 -17.91 -5.54 21.31
N VAL A 18 -17.14 -5.49 20.22
CA VAL A 18 -15.68 -5.36 20.30
C VAL A 18 -15.16 -3.95 20.05
N VAL A 19 -15.94 -3.07 19.41
CA VAL A 19 -15.51 -1.69 19.10
C VAL A 19 -16.41 -0.66 19.75
N GLU A 20 -17.72 -0.74 19.54
CA GLU A 20 -18.69 0.28 19.97
C GLU A 20 -18.59 0.64 21.47
N PRO A 21 -18.45 -0.32 22.40
CA PRO A 21 -18.35 0.00 23.84
C PRO A 21 -17.09 0.78 24.21
N PHE A 22 -16.07 0.78 23.36
CA PHE A 22 -14.77 1.43 23.61
C PHE A 22 -14.64 2.79 22.94
N ILE A 23 -15.57 3.19 22.08
CA ILE A 23 -15.59 4.52 21.44
C ILE A 23 -15.49 5.67 22.46
N PRO A 24 -16.16 5.63 23.63
CA PRO A 24 -16.01 6.70 24.64
C PRO A 24 -14.57 6.93 25.09
N GLN A 25 -13.72 5.88 25.09
CA GLN A 25 -12.30 6.03 25.45
C GLN A 25 -11.56 7.00 24.53
N LEU A 26 -11.93 7.06 23.24
CA LEU A 26 -11.33 7.99 22.28
C LEU A 26 -11.53 9.46 22.70
N LEU A 27 -12.72 9.79 23.19
CA LEU A 27 -13.08 11.14 23.60
C LEU A 27 -12.45 11.52 24.95
N GLU A 28 -12.22 10.52 25.81
CA GLU A 28 -11.63 10.71 27.14
C GLU A 28 -10.09 10.81 27.10
N LEU A 29 -9.44 10.16 26.14
CA LEU A 29 -7.98 10.04 26.04
C LEU A 29 -7.24 11.40 26.19
N PRO A 30 -7.60 12.47 25.46
CA PRO A 30 -6.91 13.76 25.60
C PRO A 30 -6.98 14.31 27.03
N ARG A 31 -8.13 14.16 27.70
CA ARG A 31 -8.33 14.62 29.08
C ARG A 31 -7.53 13.77 30.07
N LYS A 32 -7.51 12.45 29.90
CA LYS A 32 -6.73 11.53 30.75
C LYS A 32 -5.23 11.80 30.64
N ILE A 33 -4.73 11.98 29.42
CA ILE A 33 -3.31 12.28 29.16
C ILE A 33 -2.93 13.64 29.78
N ALA A 34 -3.77 14.67 29.60
CA ALA A 34 -3.51 15.99 30.17
C ALA A 34 -3.54 16.01 31.71
N ALA A 35 -4.43 15.22 32.32
CA ALA A 35 -4.55 15.14 33.77
C ALA A 35 -3.41 14.35 34.43
N SER A 36 -2.80 13.39 33.74
CA SER A 36 -1.76 12.52 34.32
C SER A 36 -0.71 12.10 33.28
N PRO A 37 0.13 13.03 32.80
CA PRO A 37 1.09 12.76 31.73
C PRO A 37 2.19 11.75 32.14
N LEU A 38 2.50 11.64 33.44
CA LEU A 38 3.45 10.65 33.95
C LEU A 38 2.89 9.22 33.94
N SER A 39 1.57 9.06 33.77
CA SER A 39 0.87 7.77 33.76
C SER A 39 0.60 7.26 32.34
N LEU A 40 1.28 7.79 31.32
CA LEU A 40 1.10 7.38 29.92
C LEU A 40 1.20 5.87 29.68
N PRO A 41 2.17 5.12 30.26
CA PRO A 41 2.21 3.66 30.12
C PRO A 41 0.94 2.98 30.65
N GLN A 42 0.44 3.43 31.80
CA GLN A 42 -0.78 2.87 32.39
C GLN A 42 -2.01 3.20 31.53
N ILE A 43 -2.14 4.45 31.08
CA ILE A 43 -3.22 4.89 30.18
C ILE A 43 -3.22 4.05 28.91
N TYR A 44 -2.05 3.75 28.34
CA TYR A 44 -1.91 2.90 27.17
C TYR A 44 -2.43 1.47 27.41
N LEU A 45 -2.06 0.85 28.53
CA LEU A 45 -2.49 -0.52 28.87
C LEU A 45 -3.99 -0.59 29.20
N GLU A 46 -4.56 0.46 29.78
CA GLU A 46 -6.00 0.51 30.13
C GLU A 46 -6.90 0.88 28.96
N THR A 47 -6.33 1.42 27.87
CA THR A 47 -7.06 1.79 26.66
C THR A 47 -7.10 0.61 25.69
N ASN A 48 -8.27 0.37 25.10
CA ASN A 48 -8.43 -0.63 24.05
C ASN A 48 -7.41 -0.37 22.91
N PRO A 49 -6.65 -1.39 22.47
CA PRO A 49 -5.57 -1.20 21.52
C PRO A 49 -6.03 -0.72 20.15
N LEU A 50 -7.27 -1.02 19.75
CA LEU A 50 -7.87 -0.48 18.53
C LEU A 50 -8.13 1.03 18.66
N ILE A 51 -8.58 1.48 19.83
CA ILE A 51 -8.84 2.90 20.10
C ILE A 51 -7.55 3.69 20.19
N SER A 52 -6.52 3.17 20.88
CA SER A 52 -5.21 3.85 20.94
C SER A 52 -4.53 3.89 19.56
N GLY A 53 -4.65 2.84 18.76
CA GLY A 53 -4.20 2.83 17.37
C GLY A 53 -4.95 3.86 16.51
N PHE A 54 -6.27 3.96 16.64
CA PHE A 54 -7.05 4.96 15.91
C PHE A 54 -6.70 6.38 16.33
N ALA A 55 -6.59 6.65 17.64
CA ALA A 55 -6.16 7.93 18.16
C ALA A 55 -4.78 8.33 17.60
N PHE A 56 -3.84 7.38 17.55
CA PHE A 56 -2.52 7.59 16.93
C PHE A 56 -2.65 7.94 15.45
N SER A 57 -3.53 7.29 14.69
CA SER A 57 -3.77 7.62 13.27
C SER A 57 -4.26 9.06 13.07
N VAL A 58 -5.10 9.56 13.98
CA VAL A 58 -5.59 10.96 13.96
C VAL A 58 -4.46 11.94 14.29
N VAL A 59 -3.62 11.61 15.28
CA VAL A 59 -2.42 12.41 15.59
C VAL A 59 -1.48 12.48 14.40
N ILE A 60 -1.21 11.35 13.75
CA ILE A 60 -0.41 11.32 12.52
C ILE A 60 -1.03 12.18 11.43
N ALA A 61 -2.35 12.12 11.21
CA ALA A 61 -3.03 12.96 10.23
C ALA A 61 -2.86 14.46 10.51
N VAL A 62 -2.96 14.88 11.77
CA VAL A 62 -2.75 16.29 12.16
C VAL A 62 -1.30 16.71 11.93
N ILE A 63 -0.34 15.85 12.27
CA ILE A 63 1.09 16.13 12.05
C ILE A 63 1.39 16.23 10.56
N THR A 64 0.95 15.25 9.75
CA THR A 64 1.20 15.26 8.30
C THR A 64 0.52 16.43 7.61
N LEU A 65 -0.67 16.84 8.06
CA LEU A 65 -1.34 18.06 7.59
C LEU A 65 -0.50 19.30 7.88
N GLY A 66 -0.07 19.50 9.13
CA GLY A 66 0.73 20.66 9.51
C GLY A 66 2.07 20.73 8.76
N VAL A 67 2.78 19.60 8.69
CA VAL A 67 4.08 19.51 8.02
C VAL A 67 3.94 19.67 6.50
N SER A 68 2.91 19.10 5.88
CA SER A 68 2.66 19.23 4.44
C SER A 68 2.33 20.66 4.04
N GLU A 69 1.51 21.36 4.82
CA GLU A 69 1.17 22.77 4.57
C GLU A 69 2.35 23.70 4.82
N TYR A 70 3.14 23.45 5.86
CA TYR A 70 4.32 24.25 6.18
C TYR A 70 5.40 24.13 5.09
N HIS A 71 5.70 22.92 4.63
CA HIS A 71 6.73 22.67 3.61
C HIS A 71 6.23 22.69 2.17
N ARG A 72 4.91 22.79 1.94
CA ARG A 72 4.25 22.63 0.62
C ARG A 72 4.64 21.33 -0.09
N ASN A 73 4.87 20.28 0.70
CA ASN A 73 5.21 18.94 0.24
C ASN A 73 4.21 17.94 0.83
N TYR A 74 3.37 17.39 -0.03
CA TYR A 74 2.19 16.62 0.34
C TYR A 74 2.45 15.12 0.44
N SER A 75 3.71 14.70 0.25
CA SER A 75 4.16 13.32 0.42
C SER A 75 4.58 12.96 1.85
N GLN A 76 4.19 13.76 2.85
CA GLN A 76 4.49 13.43 4.24
C GLN A 76 3.89 12.08 4.65
N ILE A 77 2.63 11.82 4.28
CA ILE A 77 2.00 10.52 4.54
C ILE A 77 2.59 9.40 3.68
N ASP A 78 2.99 9.71 2.43
CA ASP A 78 3.57 8.73 1.50
C ASP A 78 4.87 8.12 2.06
N ARG A 79 5.65 8.90 2.82
CA ARG A 79 6.86 8.42 3.51
C ARG A 79 6.55 7.46 4.65
N LEU A 80 5.39 7.61 5.27
CA LEU A 80 4.95 6.81 6.42
C LEU A 80 4.20 5.54 6.01
N TRP A 81 3.73 5.47 4.75
CA TRP A 81 3.02 4.31 4.20
C TRP A 81 3.77 3.01 4.41
N SER A 82 5.09 3.00 4.26
CA SER A 82 5.89 1.79 4.39
C SER A 82 6.09 1.31 5.83
N MET A 83 5.75 2.13 6.82
CA MET A 83 6.06 1.89 8.24
C MET A 83 4.80 1.73 9.09
N LEU A 84 3.80 2.60 8.91
CA LEU A 84 2.63 2.68 9.78
C LEU A 84 1.79 1.41 9.81
N PRO A 85 1.47 0.74 8.69
CA PRO A 85 0.72 -0.51 8.73
C PRO A 85 1.38 -1.59 9.60
N ASN A 86 2.70 -1.75 9.46
CA ASN A 86 3.44 -2.69 10.29
C ASN A 86 3.46 -2.24 11.75
N TRP A 87 3.64 -0.94 12.00
CA TRP A 87 3.58 -0.38 13.35
C TRP A 87 2.24 -0.69 14.03
N TYR A 88 1.12 -0.55 13.32
CA TYR A 88 -0.21 -0.85 13.89
C TYR A 88 -0.38 -2.34 14.26
N VAL A 89 0.12 -3.26 13.43
CA VAL A 89 0.08 -4.70 13.75
C VAL A 89 1.00 -5.02 14.93
N LEU A 90 2.23 -4.48 14.94
CA LEU A 90 3.16 -4.67 16.05
C LEU A 90 2.68 -4.01 17.35
N HIS A 91 1.97 -2.88 17.27
CA HIS A 91 1.30 -2.24 18.39
C HIS A 91 0.28 -3.18 19.03
N MET A 92 -0.52 -3.91 18.25
CA MET A 92 -1.42 -4.94 18.79
C MET A 92 -0.65 -6.04 19.54
N GLY A 93 0.46 -6.50 18.95
CA GLY A 93 1.32 -7.52 19.57
C GLY A 93 1.98 -7.04 20.86
N ALA A 94 2.51 -5.81 20.87
CA ALA A 94 3.13 -5.18 22.02
C ALA A 94 2.12 -4.95 23.14
N TRP A 95 0.93 -4.42 22.82
CA TRP A 95 -0.14 -4.22 23.78
C TRP A 95 -0.58 -5.54 24.42
N SER A 96 -0.72 -6.60 23.61
CA SER A 96 -1.07 -7.95 24.08
C SER A 96 -0.02 -8.49 25.03
N TYR A 97 1.26 -8.42 24.64
CA TYR A 97 2.38 -8.89 25.46
C TYR A 97 2.45 -8.16 26.81
N LEU A 98 2.32 -6.83 26.81
CA LEU A 98 2.39 -6.03 28.03
C LEU A 98 1.21 -6.23 28.98
N ASN A 99 0.04 -6.66 28.48
CA ASN A 99 -1.13 -7.02 29.28
C ASN A 99 -1.18 -8.51 29.65
N GLY A 100 -0.19 -9.32 29.27
CA GLY A 100 -0.19 -10.76 29.53
C GLY A 100 -1.24 -11.53 28.71
N GLU A 101 -1.75 -10.94 27.63
CA GLU A 101 -2.71 -11.56 26.72
C GLU A 101 -1.99 -12.38 25.63
N PRO A 102 -2.53 -13.54 25.20
CA PRO A 102 -1.94 -14.35 24.14
C PRO A 102 -1.74 -13.57 22.83
N SER A 103 -0.52 -13.57 22.30
CA SER A 103 -0.13 -12.72 21.16
C SER A 103 0.35 -13.48 19.93
N ASN A 104 0.36 -14.82 19.95
CA ASN A 104 1.01 -15.66 18.94
C ASN A 104 0.56 -15.38 17.50
N LYS A 105 -0.76 -15.33 17.24
CA LYS A 105 -1.30 -15.09 15.89
C LYS A 105 -0.98 -13.66 15.41
N VAL A 106 -1.07 -12.68 16.31
CA VAL A 106 -0.75 -11.27 16.03
C VAL A 106 0.74 -11.09 15.75
N LEU A 107 1.61 -11.77 16.48
CA LEU A 107 3.06 -11.74 16.25
C LEU A 107 3.43 -12.42 14.92
N LEU A 108 2.75 -13.51 14.55
CA LEU A 108 2.94 -14.13 13.24
C LEU A 108 2.50 -13.19 12.09
N ALA A 109 1.36 -12.52 12.24
CA ALA A 109 0.94 -11.47 11.31
C ALA A 109 1.94 -10.30 11.29
N GLY A 110 2.44 -9.90 12.46
CA GLY A 110 3.47 -8.87 12.62
C GLY A 110 4.78 -9.22 11.91
N ALA A 111 5.19 -10.49 11.92
CA ALA A 111 6.34 -10.96 11.16
C ALA A 111 6.09 -10.84 9.65
N ALA A 112 4.91 -11.22 9.15
CA ALA A 112 4.54 -11.08 7.74
C ALA A 112 4.51 -9.61 7.30
N THR A 113 3.91 -8.72 8.09
CA THR A 113 3.87 -7.28 7.80
C THR A 113 5.23 -6.61 7.96
N THR A 114 6.12 -7.17 8.78
CA THR A 114 7.51 -6.69 8.89
C THR A 114 8.30 -7.01 7.63
N LEU A 115 8.14 -8.20 7.05
CA LEU A 115 8.72 -8.52 5.74
C LEU A 115 8.23 -7.55 4.66
N TRP A 116 6.92 -7.30 4.63
CA TRP A 116 6.31 -6.33 3.73
C TRP A 116 6.89 -4.91 3.93
N SER A 117 7.02 -4.47 5.18
CA SER A 117 7.50 -3.12 5.53
C SER A 117 8.97 -2.93 5.18
N ILE A 118 9.82 -3.92 5.45
CA ILE A 118 11.23 -3.92 5.03
C ILE A 118 11.30 -3.75 3.51
N ARG A 119 10.54 -4.56 2.76
CA ARG A 119 10.52 -4.49 1.29
C ARG A 119 10.03 -3.13 0.79
N LEU A 120 8.93 -2.60 1.31
CA LEU A 120 8.39 -1.32 0.84
C LEU A 120 9.32 -0.17 1.16
N THR A 121 9.87 -0.16 2.38
CA THR A 121 10.82 0.86 2.85
C THR A 121 12.07 0.85 1.99
N PHE A 122 12.63 -0.33 1.70
CA PHE A 122 13.76 -0.46 0.76
C PHE A 122 13.41 0.05 -0.65
N ASN A 123 12.25 -0.33 -1.19
CA ASN A 123 11.82 0.07 -2.53
C ASN A 123 11.58 1.59 -2.63
N TYR A 124 11.03 2.21 -1.59
CA TYR A 124 10.79 3.64 -1.55
C TYR A 124 12.08 4.42 -1.31
N TRP A 125 12.97 3.94 -0.43
CA TRP A 125 14.29 4.50 -0.19
C TRP A 125 15.16 4.52 -1.45
N ARG A 126 15.29 3.39 -2.15
CA ARG A 126 16.13 3.32 -3.36
C ARG A 126 15.64 4.25 -4.47
N LYS A 127 14.33 4.57 -4.49
CA LYS A 127 13.72 5.54 -5.43
C LYS A 127 13.90 7.00 -5.00
N GLY A 128 14.61 7.27 -3.91
CA GLY A 128 14.82 8.62 -3.38
C GLY A 128 13.61 9.19 -2.62
N GLY A 129 12.65 8.35 -2.20
CA GLY A 129 11.42 8.81 -1.54
C GLY A 129 11.64 9.50 -0.19
N TYR A 130 12.75 9.19 0.49
CA TYR A 130 13.16 9.82 1.75
C TYR A 130 14.13 10.99 1.57
N GLU A 131 14.51 11.32 0.34
CA GLU A 131 15.38 12.47 0.08
C GLU A 131 14.66 13.78 0.40
N ARG A 132 15.41 14.78 0.86
CA ARG A 132 14.87 16.09 1.21
C ARG A 132 14.26 16.74 -0.03
N GLY A 133 12.99 17.09 0.05
CA GLY A 133 12.24 17.70 -1.05
C GLY A 133 11.57 16.70 -2.00
N SER A 134 11.80 15.39 -1.84
CA SER A 134 11.10 14.36 -2.62
C SER A 134 9.60 14.45 -2.40
N GLU A 135 8.84 14.56 -3.49
CA GLU A 135 7.38 14.62 -3.53
C GLU A 135 6.89 13.74 -4.68
N ASP A 136 5.77 13.05 -4.47
CA ASP A 136 5.10 12.30 -5.51
C ASP A 136 4.58 13.25 -6.59
N TYR A 137 5.05 13.04 -7.82
CA TYR A 137 4.72 13.86 -8.98
C TYR A 137 3.20 13.96 -9.25
N ARG A 138 2.38 13.01 -8.76
CA ARG A 138 0.92 13.06 -8.89
C ARG A 138 0.33 14.25 -8.15
N TRP A 139 0.91 14.65 -7.02
CA TRP A 139 0.43 15.81 -6.27
C TRP A 139 0.61 17.11 -7.05
N GLU A 140 1.71 17.27 -7.78
CA GLU A 140 1.93 18.41 -8.65
C GLU A 140 0.88 18.48 -9.77
N ILE A 141 0.56 17.33 -10.38
CA ILE A 141 -0.47 17.24 -11.44
C ILE A 141 -1.84 17.61 -10.88
N VAL A 142 -2.26 17.02 -9.76
CA VAL A 142 -3.56 17.31 -9.15
C VAL A 142 -3.66 18.77 -8.69
N ARG A 143 -2.57 19.35 -8.17
CA ARG A 143 -2.54 20.74 -7.71
C ARG A 143 -2.72 21.73 -8.86
N LYS A 144 -2.25 21.41 -10.07
CA LYS A 144 -2.39 22.28 -11.25
C LYS A 144 -3.85 22.49 -11.66
N ASP A 145 -4.70 21.51 -11.41
CA ASP A 145 -6.11 21.51 -11.82
C ASP A 145 -7.06 22.04 -10.73
N LEU A 146 -6.55 22.37 -9.52
CA LEU A 146 -7.37 22.75 -8.37
C LEU A 146 -7.00 24.13 -7.81
N PRO A 147 -7.99 24.99 -7.50
CA PRO A 147 -7.78 26.18 -6.68
C PRO A 147 -7.15 25.84 -5.32
N ALA A 148 -6.30 26.73 -4.81
CA ALA A 148 -5.53 26.48 -3.57
C ALA A 148 -6.41 26.08 -2.36
N TRP A 149 -7.59 26.69 -2.21
CA TRP A 149 -8.50 26.36 -1.10
C TRP A 149 -9.14 24.96 -1.26
N ILE A 150 -9.42 24.52 -2.49
CA ILE A 150 -9.90 23.15 -2.76
C ILE A 150 -8.77 22.16 -2.49
N PHE A 151 -7.55 22.48 -2.91
CA PHE A 151 -6.39 21.65 -2.64
C PHE A 151 -6.09 21.52 -1.15
N PHE A 152 -6.27 22.60 -0.37
CA PHE A 152 -6.18 22.55 1.09
C PHE A 152 -7.24 21.61 1.69
N LEU A 153 -8.51 21.74 1.28
CA LEU A 153 -9.57 20.82 1.75
C LEU A 153 -9.27 19.38 1.37
N PHE A 154 -8.75 19.15 0.16
CA PHE A 154 -8.31 17.84 -0.30
C PHE A 154 -7.12 17.31 0.52
N ASN A 155 -6.20 18.17 0.94
CA ASN A 155 -5.12 17.79 1.85
C ASN A 155 -5.68 17.37 3.22
N VAL A 156 -6.55 18.19 3.81
CA VAL A 156 -7.19 17.90 5.09
C VAL A 156 -7.94 16.57 5.04
N SER A 157 -8.85 16.41 4.06
CA SER A 157 -9.77 15.27 4.04
C SER A 157 -9.14 13.99 3.50
N PHE A 158 -8.39 14.09 2.40
CA PHE A 158 -7.90 12.93 1.66
C PHE A 158 -6.43 12.63 1.97
N ILE A 159 -5.52 13.55 1.63
CA ILE A 159 -4.07 13.29 1.71
C ILE A 159 -3.64 13.00 3.15
N SER A 160 -4.11 13.78 4.11
CA SER A 160 -3.69 13.65 5.51
C SER A 160 -4.61 12.69 6.28
N LEU A 161 -5.92 12.99 6.37
CA LEU A 161 -6.85 12.22 7.19
C LEU A 161 -7.18 10.84 6.60
N ALA A 162 -7.76 10.77 5.40
CA ALA A 162 -8.22 9.50 4.85
C ALA A 162 -7.07 8.51 4.64
N GLN A 163 -5.90 8.96 4.18
CA GLN A 163 -4.72 8.09 4.06
C GLN A 163 -4.28 7.55 5.42
N SER A 164 -4.12 8.40 6.45
CA SER A 164 -3.68 7.95 7.77
C SER A 164 -4.65 6.95 8.40
N VAL A 165 -5.96 7.24 8.33
CA VAL A 165 -7.01 6.35 8.82
C VAL A 165 -7.08 5.06 8.00
N LEU A 166 -6.86 5.12 6.68
CA LEU A 166 -6.81 3.94 5.82
C LEU A 166 -5.67 3.00 6.25
N LEU A 167 -4.45 3.54 6.46
CA LEU A 167 -3.29 2.78 6.92
C LEU A 167 -3.59 2.04 8.23
N PHE A 168 -4.28 2.70 9.17
CA PHE A 168 -4.80 2.06 10.37
C PHE A 168 -5.84 1.00 10.06
N ALA A 169 -6.86 1.33 9.26
CA ALA A 169 -8.04 0.49 9.08
C ALA A 169 -7.73 -0.87 8.45
N PHE A 170 -6.87 -0.93 7.43
CA PHE A 170 -6.56 -2.21 6.77
C PHE A 170 -5.56 -3.08 7.54
N SER A 171 -4.86 -2.52 8.53
CA SER A 171 -3.80 -3.22 9.28
C SER A 171 -4.21 -3.53 10.71
N ALA A 172 -4.61 -2.51 11.47
CA ALA A 172 -4.98 -2.60 12.88
C ALA A 172 -6.27 -3.40 13.08
N ALA A 173 -7.30 -3.18 12.26
CA ALA A 173 -8.59 -3.83 12.43
C ALA A 173 -8.51 -5.37 12.32
N PRO A 174 -7.92 -5.97 11.27
CA PRO A 174 -7.76 -7.42 11.22
C PRO A 174 -6.78 -7.94 12.29
N ALA A 175 -5.72 -7.20 12.63
CA ALA A 175 -4.80 -7.56 13.72
C ALA A 175 -5.49 -7.57 15.09
N TYR A 176 -6.45 -6.68 15.31
CA TYR A 176 -7.28 -6.65 16.53
C TYR A 176 -8.19 -7.88 16.62
N SER A 177 -8.85 -8.28 15.53
CA SER A 177 -9.62 -9.53 15.51
C SER A 177 -8.73 -10.76 15.73
N LEU A 178 -7.50 -10.78 15.21
CA LEU A 178 -6.53 -11.83 15.51
C LEU A 178 -6.18 -11.86 17.01
N LEU A 179 -5.92 -10.70 17.63
CA LEU A 179 -5.70 -10.57 19.07
C LEU A 179 -6.85 -11.18 19.86
N LEU A 180 -8.09 -10.76 19.57
CA LEU A 180 -9.27 -11.26 20.28
C LEU A 180 -9.44 -12.77 20.11
N SER A 181 -9.24 -13.30 18.89
CA SER A 181 -9.31 -14.74 18.64
C SER A 181 -8.26 -15.53 19.41
N SER A 182 -7.06 -14.96 19.61
CA SER A 182 -5.98 -15.59 20.39
C SER A 182 -6.32 -15.77 21.86
N ARG A 183 -7.28 -15.02 22.41
CA ARG A 183 -7.74 -15.18 23.80
C ARG A 183 -8.57 -16.45 24.02
N ILE A 184 -9.16 -16.98 22.94
CA ILE A 184 -9.96 -18.20 22.95
C ILE A 184 -9.14 -19.38 22.40
N GLU A 185 -8.49 -19.17 21.24
CA GLU A 185 -7.62 -20.15 20.59
C GLU A 185 -6.19 -19.57 20.45
N PRO A 186 -5.33 -19.73 21.47
CA PRO A 186 -4.00 -19.11 21.51
C PRO A 186 -2.97 -19.77 20.58
N GLU A 187 -3.19 -21.03 20.23
CA GLU A 187 -2.24 -21.83 19.45
C GLU A 187 -2.22 -21.42 17.98
N ILE A 188 -1.04 -21.52 17.37
CA ILE A 188 -0.86 -21.34 15.93
C ILE A 188 -1.32 -22.61 15.21
N THR A 189 -2.22 -22.46 14.26
CA THR A 189 -2.75 -23.55 13.44
C THR A 189 -2.05 -23.63 12.08
N ALA A 190 -2.25 -24.74 11.36
CA ALA A 190 -1.78 -24.88 9.98
C ALA A 190 -2.39 -23.82 9.04
N ALA A 191 -3.61 -23.35 9.34
CA ALA A 191 -4.23 -22.27 8.57
C ALA A 191 -3.49 -20.94 8.77
N ASP A 192 -3.11 -20.61 10.01
CA ASP A 192 -2.32 -19.41 10.32
C ASP A 192 -0.99 -19.41 9.55
N LEU A 193 -0.28 -20.55 9.52
CA LEU A 193 0.95 -20.72 8.75
C LEU A 193 0.71 -20.62 7.23
N SER A 194 -0.46 -21.04 6.74
CA SER A 194 -0.83 -20.93 5.34
C SER A 194 -1.07 -19.46 4.95
N PHE A 195 -1.80 -18.69 5.77
CA PHE A 195 -1.99 -17.26 5.55
C PHE A 195 -0.67 -16.49 5.59
N PHE A 196 0.19 -16.79 6.57
CA PHE A 196 1.55 -16.24 6.62
C PHE A 196 2.31 -16.53 5.32
N SER A 197 2.31 -17.79 4.87
CA SER A 197 3.01 -18.22 3.65
C SER A 197 2.49 -17.52 2.40
N ILE A 198 1.16 -17.33 2.29
CA ILE A 198 0.54 -16.60 1.17
C ILE A 198 0.99 -15.14 1.19
N ILE A 199 0.95 -14.46 2.35
CA ILE A 199 1.41 -13.07 2.46
C ILE A 199 2.89 -12.96 2.10
N ALA A 200 3.75 -13.84 2.63
CA ALA A 200 5.17 -13.86 2.31
C ALA A 200 5.43 -14.08 0.81
N GLY A 201 4.67 -14.97 0.16
CA GLY A 201 4.72 -15.18 -1.28
C GLY A 201 4.29 -13.96 -2.09
N LEU A 202 3.27 -13.22 -1.63
CA LEU A 202 2.85 -11.96 -2.24
C LEU A 202 3.94 -10.89 -2.08
N VAL A 203 4.56 -10.76 -0.91
CA VAL A 203 5.68 -9.84 -0.67
C VAL A 203 6.88 -10.18 -1.56
N LEU A 204 7.16 -11.47 -1.78
CA LEU A 204 8.20 -11.90 -2.72
C LEU A 204 7.84 -11.51 -4.17
N SER A 205 6.59 -11.67 -4.57
CA SER A 205 6.09 -11.22 -5.88
C SER A 205 6.25 -9.70 -6.06
N GLU A 206 5.95 -8.90 -5.02
CA GLU A 206 6.20 -7.45 -5.01
C GLU A 206 7.69 -7.14 -5.17
N TYR A 207 8.56 -7.82 -4.41
CA TYR A 207 10.01 -7.62 -4.50
C TYR A 207 10.53 -7.87 -5.93
N ILE A 208 10.08 -8.96 -6.56
CA ILE A 208 10.45 -9.32 -7.93
C ILE A 208 9.93 -8.28 -8.93
N SER A 209 8.64 -7.94 -8.86
CA SER A 209 8.01 -7.00 -9.81
C SER A 209 8.54 -5.57 -9.67
N ASP A 210 8.78 -5.11 -8.44
CA ASP A 210 9.45 -3.84 -8.16
C ASP A 210 10.90 -3.86 -8.67
N GLY A 211 11.63 -4.98 -8.50
CA GLY A 211 12.98 -5.19 -9.04
C GLY A 211 13.02 -5.07 -10.57
N GLN A 212 12.13 -5.78 -11.27
CA GLN A 212 12.00 -5.69 -12.73
C GLN A 212 11.76 -4.26 -13.20
N GLN A 213 10.90 -3.50 -12.49
CA GLN A 213 10.65 -2.11 -12.81
C GLN A 213 11.86 -1.21 -12.53
N TRP A 214 12.57 -1.46 -11.42
CA TRP A 214 13.78 -0.72 -11.05
C TRP A 214 14.90 -0.91 -12.07
N ASP A 215 15.16 -2.15 -12.47
CA ASP A 215 16.21 -2.49 -13.44
C ASP A 215 15.93 -1.83 -14.79
N PHE A 216 14.66 -1.90 -15.25
CA PHE A 216 14.23 -1.21 -16.47
C PHE A 216 14.43 0.31 -16.38
N ARG A 217 14.02 0.93 -15.27
CA ARG A 217 14.14 2.39 -15.08
C ARG A 217 15.60 2.82 -15.05
N THR A 218 16.45 2.04 -14.39
CA THR A 218 17.89 2.28 -14.32
C THR A 218 18.51 2.20 -15.71
N ALA A 219 18.23 1.13 -16.46
CA ALA A 219 18.72 0.97 -17.82
C ALA A 219 18.25 2.08 -18.76
N LYS A 220 16.96 2.46 -18.66
CA LYS A 220 16.40 3.58 -19.43
C LYS A 220 17.08 4.90 -19.09
N HIS A 221 17.34 5.17 -17.81
CA HIS A 221 18.02 6.40 -17.40
C HIS A 221 19.45 6.47 -17.98
N THR A 222 20.22 5.38 -17.88
CA THR A 222 21.56 5.27 -18.48
C THR A 222 21.50 5.46 -19.99
N TYR A 223 20.54 4.83 -20.68
CA TYR A 223 20.36 4.98 -22.13
C TYR A 223 20.09 6.44 -22.54
N LEU A 224 19.21 7.15 -21.82
CA LEU A 224 18.90 8.54 -22.11
C LEU A 224 20.07 9.49 -21.81
N LYS A 225 20.91 9.16 -20.82
CA LYS A 225 22.05 9.98 -20.42
C LYS A 225 23.24 9.80 -21.37
N ASP A 226 23.58 8.56 -21.67
CA ASP A 226 24.83 8.21 -22.36
C ASP A 226 24.63 7.92 -23.86
N ALA A 227 23.37 7.88 -24.32
CA ALA A 227 22.97 7.48 -25.68
C ALA A 227 23.50 6.09 -26.11
N LYS A 228 23.79 5.22 -25.14
CA LYS A 228 24.30 3.85 -25.34
C LYS A 228 23.35 2.85 -24.71
N VAL A 229 23.02 1.79 -25.45
CA VAL A 229 22.17 0.71 -24.97
C VAL A 229 22.93 -0.10 -23.92
N PRO A 230 22.44 -0.18 -22.66
CA PRO A 230 23.08 -0.99 -21.64
C PRO A 230 23.04 -2.49 -21.99
N THR A 231 24.07 -3.23 -21.57
CA THR A 231 24.16 -4.67 -21.79
C THR A 231 22.92 -5.40 -21.24
N GLY A 232 22.40 -6.36 -22.01
CA GLY A 232 21.22 -7.15 -21.63
C GLY A 232 19.87 -6.50 -21.95
N TRP A 233 19.86 -5.30 -22.53
CA TRP A 233 18.64 -4.62 -22.97
C TRP A 233 18.59 -4.45 -24.49
N ALA A 234 17.40 -4.60 -25.06
CA ALA A 234 17.13 -4.26 -26.45
C ALA A 234 16.79 -2.77 -26.57
N GLN A 235 17.26 -2.11 -27.62
CA GLN A 235 16.96 -0.70 -27.85
C GLN A 235 15.44 -0.46 -27.95
N GLU A 236 14.71 -1.36 -28.64
CA GLU A 236 13.26 -1.20 -28.82
C GLU A 236 12.50 -1.22 -27.48
N ASP A 237 12.99 -1.97 -26.49
CA ASP A 237 12.37 -2.02 -25.16
C ASP A 237 12.57 -0.70 -24.39
N LEU A 238 13.73 -0.07 -24.54
CA LEU A 238 14.04 1.21 -23.89
C LEU A 238 13.31 2.37 -24.57
N ASP A 239 13.25 2.36 -25.91
CA ASP A 239 12.53 3.34 -26.73
C ASP A 239 11.02 3.31 -26.46
N ARG A 240 10.44 2.11 -26.28
CA ARG A 240 9.03 1.94 -25.85
C ARG A 240 8.73 2.69 -24.54
N GLY A 241 9.70 2.70 -23.63
CA GLY A 241 9.69 3.56 -22.46
C GLY A 241 8.97 3.03 -21.22
N PHE A 242 8.44 1.81 -21.24
CA PHE A 242 7.87 1.10 -20.10
C PHE A 242 8.19 -0.40 -20.15
N VAL A 243 8.23 -1.04 -18.97
CA VAL A 243 8.54 -2.47 -18.82
C VAL A 243 7.38 -3.33 -19.32
N THR A 244 7.70 -4.39 -20.08
CA THR A 244 6.74 -5.35 -20.64
C THR A 244 7.18 -6.81 -20.50
N ASN A 245 8.33 -7.06 -19.86
CA ASN A 245 8.92 -8.38 -19.67
C ASN A 245 8.67 -8.88 -18.24
N GLY A 246 8.85 -10.19 -18.00
CA GLY A 246 8.69 -10.78 -16.67
C GLY A 246 7.23 -10.77 -16.20
N LEU A 247 6.97 -10.38 -14.95
CA LEU A 247 5.60 -10.30 -14.41
C LEU A 247 4.78 -9.23 -15.15
N TRP A 248 5.45 -8.19 -15.65
CA TRP A 248 4.83 -7.12 -16.44
C TRP A 248 4.35 -7.61 -17.81
N ALA A 249 4.71 -8.81 -18.26
CA ALA A 249 4.14 -9.38 -19.48
C ALA A 249 2.71 -9.89 -19.27
N TYR A 250 2.30 -10.16 -18.01
CA TYR A 250 1.04 -10.81 -17.66
C TYR A 250 0.11 -9.90 -16.86
N SER A 251 0.66 -8.97 -16.09
CA SER A 251 -0.10 -7.95 -15.37
C SER A 251 0.52 -6.59 -15.62
N ARG A 252 -0.30 -5.56 -15.80
CA ARG A 252 0.21 -4.19 -15.97
C ARG A 252 0.67 -3.56 -14.68
N HIS A 253 0.23 -4.09 -13.53
CA HIS A 253 0.62 -3.63 -12.20
C HIS A 253 0.71 -4.83 -11.23
N PRO A 254 1.66 -5.76 -11.45
CA PRO A 254 1.80 -6.97 -10.63
C PRO A 254 2.13 -6.65 -9.17
N ASN A 255 2.95 -5.62 -8.93
CA ASN A 255 3.24 -5.12 -7.58
C ASN A 255 1.98 -4.55 -6.92
N PHE A 256 1.15 -3.78 -7.63
CA PHE A 256 -0.08 -3.24 -7.05
C PHE A 256 -1.12 -4.33 -6.76
N PHE A 257 -1.19 -5.38 -7.58
CA PHE A 257 -2.02 -6.53 -7.30
C PHE A 257 -1.59 -7.19 -5.99
N ALA A 258 -0.30 -7.48 -5.86
CA ALA A 258 0.24 -8.13 -4.66
C ALA A 258 0.07 -7.24 -3.42
N GLU A 259 0.31 -5.93 -3.51
CA GLU A 259 0.08 -4.95 -2.44
C GLU A 259 -1.37 -4.99 -1.92
N GLN A 260 -2.36 -4.93 -2.82
CA GLN A 260 -3.78 -5.07 -2.45
C GLN A 260 -4.08 -6.43 -1.79
N MET A 261 -3.47 -7.50 -2.30
CA MET A 261 -3.71 -8.86 -1.81
C MET A 261 -3.04 -9.15 -0.47
N VAL A 262 -1.90 -8.55 -0.13
CA VAL A 262 -1.30 -8.69 1.20
C VAL A 262 -2.31 -8.33 2.29
N TRP A 263 -2.95 -7.17 2.13
CA TRP A 263 -3.90 -6.65 3.12
C TRP A 263 -5.27 -7.33 3.05
N PHE A 264 -5.71 -7.72 1.85
CA PHE A 264 -6.93 -8.53 1.71
C PHE A 264 -6.77 -9.92 2.35
N VAL A 265 -5.60 -10.56 2.20
CA VAL A 265 -5.31 -11.86 2.81
C VAL A 265 -5.21 -11.74 4.33
N LEU A 266 -4.64 -10.65 4.88
CA LEU A 266 -4.68 -10.39 6.32
C LEU A 266 -6.12 -10.22 6.84
N TYR A 267 -6.98 -9.54 6.08
CA TYR A 267 -8.42 -9.48 6.36
C TYR A 267 -9.07 -10.87 6.36
N GLN A 268 -8.81 -11.69 5.33
CA GLN A 268 -9.35 -13.05 5.26
C GLN A 268 -8.84 -13.95 6.38
N TRP A 269 -7.59 -13.77 6.81
CA TRP A 269 -7.03 -14.44 7.97
C TRP A 269 -7.81 -14.09 9.24
N SER A 270 -8.13 -12.80 9.45
CA SER A 270 -8.96 -12.39 10.58
C SER A 270 -10.38 -13.00 10.56
N CYS A 271 -11.00 -13.12 9.39
CA CYS A 271 -12.29 -13.78 9.24
C CYS A 271 -12.21 -15.26 9.58
N PHE A 272 -11.19 -15.95 9.06
CA PHE A 272 -10.96 -17.36 9.33
C PHE A 272 -10.72 -17.63 10.82
N ALA A 273 -9.88 -16.81 11.47
CA ALA A 273 -9.55 -16.94 12.89
C ALA A 273 -10.77 -16.70 13.79
N THR A 274 -11.70 -15.84 13.37
CA THR A 274 -12.95 -15.54 14.09
C THR A 274 -14.14 -16.39 13.63
N LYS A 275 -13.92 -17.38 12.75
CA LYS A 275 -14.96 -18.30 12.23
C LYS A 275 -16.13 -17.62 11.51
N VAL A 276 -15.92 -16.43 10.95
CA VAL A 276 -16.92 -15.71 10.16
C VAL A 276 -16.52 -15.65 8.68
N LEU A 277 -17.51 -15.48 7.79
CA LEU A 277 -17.25 -15.32 6.35
C LEU A 277 -16.89 -13.87 5.97
N TYR A 278 -17.41 -12.90 6.72
CA TYR A 278 -17.19 -11.48 6.50
C TYR A 278 -17.23 -10.73 7.84
N SER A 279 -16.50 -9.63 7.93
CA SER A 279 -16.35 -8.81 9.15
C SER A 279 -16.22 -7.33 8.81
N TYR A 280 -16.46 -6.46 9.79
CA TYR A 280 -16.24 -5.01 9.66
C TYR A 280 -14.79 -4.67 9.31
N THR A 281 -13.84 -5.56 9.62
CA THR A 281 -12.42 -5.44 9.29
C THR A 281 -12.17 -5.38 7.78
N ALA A 282 -13.14 -5.77 6.94
CA ALA A 282 -13.10 -5.64 5.48
C ALA A 282 -13.00 -4.18 5.01
N ALA A 283 -13.52 -3.22 5.80
CA ALA A 283 -13.64 -1.83 5.37
C ALA A 283 -12.30 -1.23 4.91
N GLY A 284 -11.21 -1.54 5.62
CA GLY A 284 -9.87 -1.07 5.27
C GLY A 284 -9.34 -1.66 3.96
N SER A 285 -9.43 -2.98 3.78
CA SER A 285 -8.92 -3.65 2.58
C SER A 285 -9.74 -3.30 1.34
N VAL A 286 -11.07 -3.16 1.47
CA VAL A 286 -11.95 -2.68 0.39
C VAL A 286 -11.61 -1.24 0.01
N ALA A 287 -11.45 -0.35 1.00
CA ALA A 287 -11.05 1.04 0.75
C ALA A 287 -9.68 1.13 0.06
N LEU A 288 -8.73 0.28 0.45
CA LEU A 288 -7.44 0.16 -0.21
C LEU A 288 -7.58 -0.24 -1.68
N ILE A 289 -8.36 -1.29 -1.98
CA ILE A 289 -8.60 -1.74 -3.36
C ILE A 289 -9.22 -0.61 -4.21
N LEU A 290 -10.19 0.13 -3.66
CA LEU A 290 -10.80 1.28 -4.34
C LEU A 290 -9.79 2.42 -4.58
N LEU A 291 -8.93 2.71 -3.60
CA LEU A 291 -7.85 3.67 -3.75
C LEU A 291 -6.91 3.28 -4.90
N PHE A 292 -6.53 2.01 -4.98
CA PHE A 292 -5.71 1.49 -6.06
C PHE A 292 -6.41 1.61 -7.42
N GLN A 293 -7.74 1.45 -7.52
CA GLN A 293 -8.45 1.69 -8.79
C GLN A 293 -8.25 3.13 -9.29
N GLY A 294 -8.41 4.12 -8.40
CA GLY A 294 -8.22 5.53 -8.74
C GLY A 294 -6.76 5.86 -9.07
N SER A 295 -5.84 5.42 -8.21
CA SER A 295 -4.39 5.61 -8.37
C SER A 295 -3.86 5.00 -9.66
N THR A 296 -4.25 3.76 -9.98
CA THR A 296 -3.85 3.10 -11.23
C THR A 296 -4.43 3.80 -12.44
N ARG A 297 -5.69 4.24 -12.40
CA ARG A 297 -6.31 4.98 -13.52
C ARG A 297 -5.52 6.25 -13.83
N LEU A 298 -5.19 7.05 -12.83
CA LEU A 298 -4.37 8.25 -13.00
C LEU A 298 -2.99 7.92 -13.57
N THR A 299 -2.33 6.89 -13.01
CA THR A 299 -1.00 6.45 -13.44
C THR A 299 -0.98 5.98 -14.90
N GLU A 300 -1.97 5.18 -15.31
CA GLU A 300 -2.10 4.70 -16.69
C GLU A 300 -2.44 5.85 -17.65
N GLN A 301 -3.28 6.81 -17.24
CA GLN A 301 -3.57 8.00 -18.06
C GLN A 301 -2.30 8.79 -18.35
N ILE A 302 -1.50 9.08 -17.32
CA ILE A 302 -0.22 9.79 -17.45
C ILE A 302 0.76 9.00 -18.34
N THR A 303 0.83 7.68 -18.14
CA THR A 303 1.71 6.81 -18.91
C THR A 303 1.31 6.74 -20.38
N SER A 304 0.01 6.61 -20.67
CA SER A 304 -0.52 6.57 -22.03
C SER A 304 -0.37 7.89 -22.79
N GLY A 305 -0.33 9.03 -22.07
CA GLY A 305 0.00 10.33 -22.66
C GLY A 305 1.48 10.46 -23.04
N LYS A 306 2.37 9.73 -22.37
CA LYS A 306 3.83 9.74 -22.62
C LYS A 306 4.26 8.71 -23.65
N TYR A 307 3.66 7.52 -23.64
CA TYR A 307 4.08 6.39 -24.46
C TYR A 307 2.90 5.88 -25.32
N PRO A 308 2.84 6.20 -26.63
CA PRO A 308 1.74 5.81 -27.50
C PRO A 308 1.48 4.30 -27.54
N GLU A 309 2.53 3.48 -27.48
CA GLU A 309 2.43 2.01 -27.48
C GLU A 309 1.78 1.44 -26.21
N TYR A 310 1.66 2.22 -25.14
CA TYR A 310 1.03 1.78 -23.90
C TYR A 310 -0.44 1.40 -24.11
N ARG A 311 -1.12 2.03 -25.07
CA ARG A 311 -2.51 1.68 -25.42
C ARG A 311 -2.64 0.29 -26.02
N GLU A 312 -1.66 -0.17 -26.80
CA GLU A 312 -1.66 -1.53 -27.35
C GLU A 312 -1.35 -2.55 -26.26
N TYR A 313 -0.44 -2.21 -25.34
CA TYR A 313 -0.18 -3.00 -24.14
C TYR A 313 -1.43 -3.17 -23.26
N GLN A 314 -2.22 -2.10 -23.08
CA GLN A 314 -3.49 -2.16 -22.33
C GLN A 314 -4.54 -3.09 -22.94
N LYS A 315 -4.52 -3.31 -24.26
CA LYS A 315 -5.45 -4.22 -24.93
C LYS A 315 -5.09 -5.70 -24.71
N GLN A 316 -3.82 -6.00 -24.53
CA GLN A 316 -3.32 -7.37 -24.45
C GLN A 316 -3.16 -7.88 -23.01
N VAL A 317 -2.73 -7.00 -22.09
CA VAL A 317 -2.34 -7.40 -20.73
C VAL A 317 -3.32 -6.84 -19.72
N GLY A 318 -3.86 -7.66 -18.83
CA GLY A 318 -4.81 -7.23 -17.80
C GLY A 318 -4.19 -6.32 -16.73
N LYS A 319 -5.02 -5.48 -16.10
CA LYS A 319 -4.55 -4.43 -15.17
C LYS A 319 -3.85 -5.01 -13.93
N PHE A 320 -4.51 -5.94 -13.25
CA PHE A 320 -4.01 -6.59 -12.03
C PHE A 320 -3.86 -8.10 -12.21
N LEU A 321 -4.86 -8.74 -12.81
CA LEU A 321 -4.88 -10.16 -13.14
C LEU A 321 -4.52 -10.39 -14.62
N PRO A 322 -3.93 -11.54 -14.97
CA PRO A 322 -3.70 -11.92 -16.35
C PRO A 322 -4.98 -12.02 -17.17
N SER A 323 -4.95 -11.47 -18.38
CA SER A 323 -6.01 -11.58 -19.39
C SER A 323 -5.86 -12.81 -20.29
N SER A 324 -4.67 -13.39 -20.33
CA SER A 324 -4.33 -14.56 -21.15
C SER A 324 -3.18 -15.35 -20.54
N PHE A 325 -3.06 -16.63 -20.93
CA PHE A 325 -1.90 -17.47 -20.59
C PHE A 325 -0.64 -17.11 -21.39
N GLY A 326 -0.81 -16.47 -22.55
CA GLY A 326 0.30 -15.86 -23.29
C GLY A 326 0.62 -14.47 -22.74
N GLY A 327 1.91 -14.18 -22.56
CA GLY A 327 2.36 -12.83 -22.21
C GLY A 327 2.25 -11.84 -23.36
N TYR A 328 2.49 -10.56 -23.08
CA TYR A 328 2.45 -9.47 -24.07
C TYR A 328 3.22 -9.81 -25.35
N GLN A 329 2.55 -9.68 -26.49
CA GLN A 329 3.17 -9.81 -27.80
C GLN A 329 3.61 -8.45 -28.30
N LYS A 330 4.93 -8.26 -28.36
CA LYS A 330 5.54 -7.02 -28.84
C LYS A 330 5.20 -6.83 -30.33
N PRO A 331 4.79 -5.63 -30.76
CA PRO A 331 4.60 -5.35 -32.18
C PRO A 331 5.91 -5.58 -32.94
N SER A 332 5.82 -6.16 -34.13
CA SER A 332 6.98 -6.37 -34.99
C SER A 332 7.65 -5.01 -35.27
N PRO A 333 8.99 -4.94 -35.29
CA PRO A 333 9.69 -3.69 -35.58
C PRO A 333 9.18 -3.14 -36.90
N LYS A 334 8.81 -1.86 -36.93
CA LYS A 334 8.48 -1.17 -38.19
C LYS A 334 9.75 -1.12 -39.03
N VAL A 335 9.95 -2.13 -39.87
CA VAL A 335 10.94 -2.08 -40.96
C VAL A 335 10.49 -0.93 -41.84
N ILE A 336 11.16 0.22 -41.73
CA ILE A 336 10.99 1.30 -42.68
C ILE A 336 11.49 0.74 -44.00
N LYS A 337 10.57 0.36 -44.88
CA LYS A 337 10.93 -0.11 -46.22
C LYS A 337 11.76 0.99 -46.89
N THR A 338 12.83 0.63 -47.57
CA THR A 338 13.71 1.55 -48.32
C THR A 338 12.92 2.47 -49.25
N SER A 339 11.75 2.02 -49.73
CA SER A 339 10.79 2.81 -50.51
C SER A 339 10.23 4.03 -49.77
N ASP A 340 10.02 3.95 -48.46
CA ASP A 340 9.48 5.05 -47.64
C ASP A 340 10.56 6.06 -47.27
N LEU A 341 11.83 5.63 -47.17
CA LEU A 341 13.00 6.51 -47.08
C LEU A 341 13.21 7.28 -48.40
N ALA A 342 13.13 6.60 -49.55
CA ALA A 342 13.21 7.23 -50.86
C ALA A 342 12.08 8.25 -51.11
N LYS A 343 10.84 7.95 -50.65
CA LYS A 343 9.71 8.90 -50.69
C LYS A 343 9.90 10.12 -49.79
N ARG A 344 10.65 9.99 -48.68
CA ARG A 344 10.97 11.11 -47.78
C ARG A 344 12.10 11.99 -48.34
N GLN A 345 13.06 11.42 -49.06
CA GLN A 345 14.11 12.18 -49.77
C GLN A 345 13.54 12.95 -50.97
N THR A 346 12.74 12.31 -51.82
CA THR A 346 12.07 12.98 -52.96
C THR A 346 11.07 14.08 -52.56
N LYS A 347 10.58 14.09 -51.31
CA LYS A 347 9.76 15.17 -50.74
C LYS A 347 10.58 16.30 -50.10
N LYS A 348 11.89 16.10 -49.85
CA LYS A 348 12.80 17.15 -49.37
C LYS A 348 13.45 17.91 -50.52
N ASP A 349 13.52 17.30 -51.71
CA ASP A 349 14.12 17.88 -52.91
C ASP A 349 13.08 18.58 -53.84
N LYS A 350 11.85 18.75 -53.37
CA LYS A 350 10.81 19.61 -53.95
C LYS A 350 10.45 20.68 -52.94
#